data_AF-A0A4Q0YT47-F1
#
_entry.id   AF-A0A4Q0YT47-F1
#
_cell.length_a   1.000
_cell.length_b   1.000
_cell.length_c   1.000
_cell.angle_alpha   90.00
_cell.angle_beta   90.00
_cell.angle_gamma   90.00
#
_symmetry.space_group_name_H-M   'P 1'
#
loop_
_entity.id
_entity.type
_entity.pdbx_description
1 polymer ?
#
loop_
_entity_poly.entity_id
_entity_poly.type
_entity_poly.pdbx_seq_one_letter_code
_entity_poly.pdbx_strand_id
1 'polypeptide(L)'
;MLYVAGLPDISQIPESQRYEYIVKIYDAYKGMKTEEQRRKLVAEVLGKQPVPVDVKFMGLWDTIEALGVPDYEENWRDPNLRYGDQLCNVEKAAHAVSIDDSRARIFTPILLTTDNLTRTCPWVDTDNVVDEVWFAGAHSDVGGGYADTNISGISLNWMINQIEDYNLTPDNARVYADPFDLTHDSEAGLWGLIYQAKSRDLYAYSQHSRYNKNKLKVHRSVFERLSSVMPKAFEFQWQAETGFKHCFAPSKNERGMDYLPSSQCFDVVD
;
A
#
# COMPACT_ATOMS: atom_id res chain seq x y z
N MET A 1 6.55 2.71 -14.43
CA MET A 1 6.77 2.44 -15.86
C MET A 1 5.73 3.10 -16.78
N LEU A 2 4.42 3.11 -16.47
CA LEU A 2 3.38 3.56 -17.42
C LEU A 2 3.52 5.03 -17.83
N TYR A 3 3.92 5.89 -16.90
CA TYR A 3 4.17 7.31 -17.22
C TYR A 3 5.32 7.47 -18.22
N VAL A 4 6.36 6.64 -18.09
CA VAL A 4 7.59 6.69 -18.90
C VAL A 4 7.43 5.96 -20.23
N ALA A 5 6.87 4.76 -20.23
CA ALA A 5 6.84 3.83 -21.35
C ALA A 5 5.49 3.79 -22.08
N GLY A 6 4.43 4.34 -21.48
CA GLY A 6 3.07 4.14 -21.95
C GLY A 6 2.63 2.67 -21.87
N LEU A 7 1.75 2.28 -22.79
CA LEU A 7 1.37 0.89 -23.03
C LEU A 7 1.95 0.45 -24.38
N PRO A 8 3.11 -0.23 -24.41
CA PRO A 8 3.71 -0.73 -25.64
C PRO A 8 2.77 -1.72 -26.34
N ASP A 9 2.44 -1.44 -27.61
CA ASP A 9 1.69 -2.37 -28.44
C ASP A 9 2.60 -3.53 -28.88
N ILE A 10 2.33 -4.72 -28.32
CA ILE A 10 3.05 -5.96 -28.62
C ILE A 10 2.25 -6.90 -29.55
N SER A 11 1.11 -6.44 -30.09
CA SER A 11 0.23 -7.26 -30.94
C SER A 11 0.95 -7.77 -32.20
N GLN A 12 1.85 -6.95 -32.75
CA GLN A 12 2.64 -7.26 -33.95
C GLN A 12 3.91 -8.08 -33.64
N ILE A 13 4.23 -8.31 -32.36
CA ILE A 13 5.41 -9.08 -31.96
C ILE A 13 5.03 -10.56 -31.83
N PRO A 14 5.79 -11.49 -32.46
CA PRO A 14 5.58 -12.92 -32.29
C PRO A 14 5.60 -13.33 -30.82
N GLU A 15 4.69 -14.21 -30.42
CA GLU A 15 4.52 -14.60 -29.01
C GLU A 15 5.84 -15.05 -28.35
N SER A 16 6.65 -15.81 -29.07
CA SER A 16 7.97 -16.28 -28.62
C SER A 16 8.98 -15.17 -28.32
N GLN A 17 8.77 -13.96 -28.84
CA GLN A 17 9.66 -12.81 -28.66
C GLN A 17 9.12 -11.77 -27.67
N ARG A 18 7.84 -11.85 -27.27
CA ARG A 18 7.20 -10.84 -26.42
C ARG A 18 7.88 -10.71 -25.07
N TYR A 19 8.25 -11.83 -24.44
CA TYR A 19 8.92 -11.80 -23.14
C TYR A 19 10.27 -11.07 -23.21
N GLU A 20 11.12 -11.42 -24.18
CA GLU A 20 12.42 -10.75 -24.36
C GLU A 20 12.25 -9.24 -24.63
N TYR A 21 11.24 -8.87 -25.43
CA TYR A 21 10.93 -7.47 -25.70
C TYR A 21 10.52 -6.72 -24.43
N ILE A 22 9.64 -7.30 -23.61
CA ILE A 22 9.23 -6.73 -22.31
C ILE A 22 10.43 -6.57 -21.38
N VAL A 23 11.32 -7.57 -21.33
CA VAL A 23 12.56 -7.50 -20.53
C VAL A 23 13.45 -6.34 -20.99
N LYS A 24 13.62 -6.12 -22.30
CA LYS A 24 14.39 -4.98 -22.83
C LYS A 24 13.79 -3.64 -22.41
N ILE A 25 12.47 -3.49 -22.45
CA ILE A 25 11.79 -2.26 -21.99
C ILE A 25 12.02 -2.06 -20.48
N TYR A 26 11.86 -3.13 -19.70
CA TYR A 26 12.07 -3.08 -18.24
C TYR A 26 13.52 -2.75 -17.89
N ASP A 27 14.50 -3.29 -18.61
CA ASP A 27 15.92 -3.02 -18.41
C ASP A 27 16.31 -1.59 -18.80
N ALA A 28 15.71 -1.07 -19.88
CA ALA A 28 15.85 0.34 -20.27
C ALA A 28 15.25 1.27 -19.21
N TYR A 29 14.12 0.88 -18.63
CA TYR A 29 13.47 1.62 -17.55
C TYR A 29 14.29 1.59 -16.25
N LYS A 30 14.59 0.40 -15.69
CA LYS A 30 15.11 0.24 -14.32
C LYS A 30 16.49 0.84 -14.09
N GLY A 31 16.86 1.09 -12.83
CA GLY A 31 18.18 1.54 -12.42
C GLY A 31 18.25 3.04 -12.08
N MET A 32 19.39 3.51 -11.59
CA MET A 32 19.56 4.91 -11.16
C MET A 32 19.64 5.82 -12.39
N LYS A 33 18.48 6.37 -12.79
CA LYS A 33 18.32 7.20 -14.00
C LYS A 33 17.32 8.32 -13.75
N THR A 34 17.53 9.48 -14.36
CA THR A 34 16.50 10.53 -14.43
C THR A 34 15.32 10.08 -15.30
N GLU A 35 14.17 10.71 -15.14
CA GLU A 35 12.99 10.38 -15.95
C GLU A 35 13.26 10.56 -17.46
N GLU A 36 13.95 11.64 -17.84
CA GLU A 36 14.38 11.90 -19.21
C GLU A 36 15.26 10.77 -19.77
N GLN A 37 16.23 10.29 -18.98
CA GLN A 37 17.08 9.16 -19.37
C GLN A 37 16.26 7.90 -19.57
N ARG A 38 15.29 7.61 -18.69
CA ARG A 38 14.42 6.44 -18.83
C ARG A 38 13.56 6.54 -20.10
N ARG A 39 12.95 7.69 -20.35
CA ARG A 39 12.14 7.94 -21.56
C ARG A 39 12.96 7.74 -22.82
N LYS A 40 14.18 8.28 -22.86
CA LYS A 40 15.10 8.11 -23.99
C LYS A 40 15.44 6.64 -24.26
N LEU A 41 15.88 5.91 -23.24
CA LEU A 41 16.27 4.49 -23.39
C LEU A 41 15.08 3.60 -23.76
N VAL A 42 13.91 3.86 -23.17
CA VAL A 42 12.69 3.15 -23.55
C VAL A 42 12.32 3.47 -25.00
N ALA A 43 12.43 4.73 -25.43
CA ALA A 43 12.17 5.10 -26.83
C ALA A 43 13.09 4.38 -27.83
N GLU A 44 14.35 4.17 -27.47
CA GLU A 44 15.31 3.39 -28.27
C GLU A 44 14.88 1.92 -28.43
N VAL A 45 14.37 1.29 -27.36
CA VAL A 45 13.83 -0.08 -27.42
C VAL A 45 12.52 -0.13 -28.21
N LEU A 46 11.66 0.86 -28.06
CA LEU A 46 10.37 0.94 -28.76
C LEU A 46 10.51 1.33 -30.25
N GLY A 47 11.63 1.94 -30.65
CA GLY A 47 11.82 2.53 -31.97
C GLY A 47 10.96 3.78 -32.22
N LYS A 48 10.35 4.35 -31.17
CA LYS A 48 9.48 5.53 -31.21
C LYS A 48 9.41 6.19 -29.85
N GLN A 49 9.02 7.46 -29.82
CA GLN A 49 8.76 8.15 -28.56
C GLN A 49 7.55 7.53 -27.83
N PRO A 50 7.69 7.13 -26.55
CA PRO A 50 6.58 6.65 -25.76
C PRO A 50 5.62 7.82 -25.46
N VAL A 51 4.32 7.50 -25.45
CA VAL A 51 3.27 8.43 -25.04
C VAL A 51 2.80 8.02 -23.64
N PRO A 52 2.87 8.89 -22.62
CA PRO A 52 2.29 8.62 -21.32
C PRO A 52 0.81 8.25 -21.43
N VAL A 53 0.35 7.37 -20.55
CA VAL A 53 -1.07 7.00 -20.46
C VAL A 53 -1.67 7.69 -19.26
N ASP A 54 -2.81 8.36 -19.44
CA ASP A 54 -3.58 8.90 -18.31
C ASP A 54 -4.28 7.76 -17.58
N VAL A 55 -4.01 7.63 -16.28
CA VAL A 55 -4.57 6.59 -15.41
C VAL A 55 -5.73 7.20 -14.64
N LYS A 56 -6.96 6.79 -15.00
CA LYS A 56 -8.20 7.27 -14.35
C LYS A 56 -8.35 6.82 -12.91
N PHE A 57 -7.89 5.61 -12.61
CA PHE A 57 -7.93 5.03 -11.28
C PHE A 57 -6.78 4.04 -11.12
N MET A 58 -6.12 4.06 -9.96
CA MET A 58 -5.10 3.09 -9.57
C MET A 58 -5.45 2.52 -8.18
N GLY A 59 -5.90 1.28 -8.15
CA GLY A 59 -6.17 0.56 -6.90
C GLY A 59 -4.97 -0.31 -6.52
N LEU A 60 -4.43 -0.10 -5.32
CA LEU A 60 -3.28 -0.81 -4.80
C LEU A 60 -3.61 -1.46 -3.45
N TRP A 61 -2.98 -2.60 -3.19
CA TRP A 61 -2.96 -3.23 -1.88
C TRP A 61 -1.52 -3.40 -1.43
N ASP A 62 -1.23 -2.78 -0.29
CA ASP A 62 -0.03 -2.96 0.52
C ASP A 62 1.27 -3.03 -0.28
N THR A 63 1.50 -2.02 -1.11
CA THR A 63 2.66 -1.96 -2.01
C THR A 63 3.95 -2.05 -1.21
N ILE A 64 4.75 -3.10 -1.45
CA ILE A 64 6.04 -3.29 -0.78
C ILE A 64 7.21 -2.95 -1.69
N GLU A 65 8.29 -2.50 -1.08
CA GLU A 65 9.57 -2.38 -1.75
C GLU A 65 10.17 -3.76 -2.03
N ALA A 66 9.81 -4.34 -3.18
CA ALA A 66 10.49 -5.52 -3.66
C ALA A 66 11.86 -5.11 -4.23
N LEU A 67 12.95 -5.64 -3.65
CA LEU A 67 14.34 -5.68 -4.14
C LEU A 67 15.32 -4.66 -3.52
N GLY A 68 15.85 -5.06 -2.37
CA GLY A 68 17.17 -4.70 -1.81
C GLY A 68 17.74 -5.90 -1.03
N VAL A 69 19.06 -5.97 -0.84
CA VAL A 69 19.64 -6.87 0.17
C VAL A 69 19.08 -6.39 1.52
N PRO A 70 18.57 -7.26 2.42
CA PRO A 70 18.09 -6.81 3.72
C PRO A 70 19.22 -6.09 4.47
N ASP A 71 19.09 -4.78 4.61
CA ASP A 71 19.96 -3.95 5.46
C ASP A 71 19.44 -3.94 6.91
N TYR A 72 18.37 -4.70 7.18
CA TYR A 72 17.68 -4.83 8.47
C TYR A 72 17.00 -3.52 8.94
N GLU A 73 16.91 -2.51 8.08
CA GLU A 73 16.23 -1.25 8.35
C GLU A 73 14.88 -1.18 7.62
N GLU A 74 14.01 -0.30 8.09
CA GLU A 74 12.70 -0.04 7.47
C GLU A 74 12.80 1.31 6.77
N ASN A 75 13.28 1.30 5.53
CA ASN A 75 13.64 2.49 4.77
C ASN A 75 12.46 3.09 3.99
N TRP A 76 11.31 3.23 4.66
CA TRP A 76 10.05 3.70 4.05
C TRP A 76 10.09 5.16 3.55
N ARG A 77 11.03 5.98 4.04
CA ARG A 77 11.15 7.39 3.64
C ARG A 77 11.65 7.55 2.21
N ASP A 78 12.62 6.72 1.82
CA ASP A 78 13.37 6.86 0.59
C ASP A 78 13.25 5.57 -0.24
N PRO A 79 12.07 5.32 -0.85
CA PRO A 79 11.86 4.12 -1.64
C PRO A 79 12.85 4.04 -2.81
N ASN A 80 13.22 2.83 -3.20
CA ASN A 80 14.25 2.55 -4.20
C ASN A 80 13.98 3.27 -5.52
N LEU A 81 14.75 4.33 -5.74
CA LEU A 81 14.68 5.17 -6.93
C LEU A 81 15.02 4.42 -8.23
N ARG A 82 15.48 3.16 -8.18
CA ARG A 82 15.68 2.33 -9.38
C ARG A 82 14.39 1.93 -10.06
N TYR A 83 13.29 1.81 -9.32
CA TYR A 83 12.03 1.24 -9.82
C TYR A 83 10.82 2.16 -9.65
N GLY A 84 10.92 3.21 -8.85
CA GLY A 84 9.80 4.14 -8.61
C GLY A 84 9.27 4.79 -9.89
N ASP A 85 7.96 4.71 -10.09
CA ASP A 85 7.21 5.62 -10.96
C ASP A 85 6.67 6.78 -10.14
N GLN A 86 6.13 7.78 -10.81
CA GLN A 86 5.56 8.96 -10.15
C GLN A 86 4.04 8.97 -10.35
N LEU A 87 3.30 9.65 -9.47
CA LEU A 87 1.83 9.78 -9.58
C LEU A 87 1.39 10.83 -10.62
N CYS A 88 2.31 11.29 -11.48
CA CYS A 88 2.11 12.45 -12.35
C CYS A 88 0.98 12.32 -13.37
N ASN A 89 0.62 11.10 -13.73
CA ASN A 89 -0.42 10.76 -14.71
C ASN A 89 -1.60 10.01 -14.07
N VAL A 90 -1.74 10.06 -12.75
CA VAL A 90 -2.80 9.36 -12.01
C VAL A 90 -3.83 10.37 -11.51
N GLU A 91 -5.09 10.18 -11.90
CA GLU A 91 -6.20 11.04 -11.47
C GLU A 91 -6.67 10.70 -10.05
N LYS A 92 -6.80 9.40 -9.75
CA LYS A 92 -7.14 8.87 -8.42
C LYS A 92 -6.33 7.62 -8.12
N ALA A 93 -5.78 7.55 -6.92
CA ALA A 93 -5.06 6.39 -6.40
C ALA A 93 -5.64 5.99 -5.05
N ALA A 94 -6.16 4.77 -4.94
CA ALA A 94 -6.61 4.19 -3.69
C ALA A 94 -5.59 3.14 -3.23
N HIS A 95 -5.15 3.21 -1.98
CA HIS A 95 -4.15 2.31 -1.42
C HIS A 95 -4.61 1.73 -0.09
N ALA A 96 -4.95 0.44 -0.07
CA ALA A 96 -5.26 -0.29 1.15
C ALA A 96 -3.96 -0.83 1.78
N VAL A 97 -3.60 -0.37 2.98
CA VAL A 97 -2.31 -0.67 3.60
C VAL A 97 -2.48 -1.52 4.87
N SER A 98 -1.61 -2.50 5.06
CA SER A 98 -1.65 -3.39 6.23
C SER A 98 -1.04 -2.76 7.48
N ILE A 99 -1.70 -2.92 8.63
CA ILE A 99 -1.20 -2.47 9.93
C ILE A 99 -0.29 -3.54 10.57
N ASP A 100 -0.70 -4.80 10.49
CA ASP A 100 -0.19 -5.87 11.35
C ASP A 100 0.90 -6.74 10.68
N ASP A 101 1.53 -6.26 9.60
CA ASP A 101 2.66 -6.98 9.01
C ASP A 101 3.93 -6.78 9.84
N SER A 102 4.31 -7.82 10.58
CA SER A 102 5.48 -7.85 11.46
C SER A 102 6.82 -7.98 10.73
N ARG A 103 6.85 -7.94 9.39
CA ARG A 103 8.07 -8.02 8.59
C ARG A 103 8.49 -6.65 8.04
N ALA A 104 8.26 -5.55 8.77
CA ALA A 104 8.39 -4.19 8.26
C ALA A 104 9.76 -3.87 7.61
N ARG A 105 10.83 -4.58 7.94
CA ARG A 105 12.19 -4.43 7.36
C ARG A 105 12.39 -5.03 5.96
N ILE A 106 11.49 -5.90 5.51
CA ILE A 106 11.55 -6.57 4.19
C ILE A 106 10.24 -6.43 3.42
N PHE A 107 9.13 -6.25 4.12
CA PHE A 107 7.83 -5.83 3.60
C PHE A 107 7.62 -4.34 3.95
N THR A 108 8.67 -3.53 3.73
CA THR A 108 8.63 -2.08 3.92
C THR A 108 7.59 -1.51 2.97
N PRO A 109 6.55 -0.82 3.47
CA PRO A 109 5.52 -0.26 2.61
C PRO A 109 6.05 0.94 1.83
N ILE A 110 5.70 1.02 0.55
CA ILE A 110 5.84 2.24 -0.25
C ILE A 110 4.56 3.05 -0.05
N LEU A 111 4.65 4.06 0.80
CA LEU A 111 3.52 4.94 1.10
C LEU A 111 3.30 5.92 -0.05
N LEU A 112 2.08 5.95 -0.59
CA LEU A 112 1.70 6.88 -1.67
C LEU A 112 1.69 8.33 -1.20
N THR A 113 1.62 8.49 0.10
CA THR A 113 1.50 9.76 0.82
C THR A 113 2.87 10.42 1.06
N THR A 114 3.97 9.84 0.54
CA THR A 114 5.32 10.43 0.62
C THR A 114 5.62 11.34 -0.58
N ASP A 115 6.33 12.45 -0.33
CA ASP A 115 6.73 13.43 -1.36
C ASP A 115 7.59 12.82 -2.48
N ASN A 116 8.19 11.65 -2.24
CA ASN A 116 9.07 10.98 -3.20
C ASN A 116 8.35 10.50 -4.48
N LEU A 117 7.03 10.31 -4.43
CA LEU A 117 6.24 9.86 -5.58
C LEU A 117 5.69 11.01 -6.45
N THR A 118 5.84 12.26 -6.02
CA THR A 118 5.43 13.46 -6.78
C THR A 118 6.59 14.41 -7.08
N ARG A 119 7.84 13.98 -6.82
CA ARG A 119 9.07 14.77 -6.98
C ARG A 119 9.23 15.40 -8.37
N THR A 120 8.81 14.74 -9.45
CA THR A 120 8.89 15.29 -10.82
C THR A 120 7.61 16.00 -11.28
N CYS A 121 6.57 16.02 -10.44
CA CYS A 121 5.29 16.66 -10.69
C CYS A 121 4.73 17.36 -9.45
N PRO A 122 5.38 18.45 -8.98
CA PRO A 122 5.00 19.16 -7.75
C PRO A 122 3.64 19.86 -7.83
N TRP A 123 2.98 19.85 -8.99
CA TRP A 123 1.60 20.33 -9.16
C TRP A 123 0.55 19.30 -8.72
N VAL A 124 0.95 18.04 -8.53
CA VAL A 124 0.09 16.96 -8.02
C VAL A 124 -0.04 17.15 -6.52
N ASP A 125 -1.25 17.48 -6.07
CA ASP A 125 -1.60 17.51 -4.65
C ASP A 125 -2.02 16.10 -4.20
N THR A 126 -1.17 15.48 -3.38
CA THR A 126 -1.38 14.13 -2.86
C THR A 126 -2.68 14.01 -2.07
N ASP A 127 -3.11 15.06 -1.34
CA ASP A 127 -4.38 15.04 -0.59
C ASP A 127 -5.61 14.92 -1.51
N ASN A 128 -5.50 15.35 -2.77
CA ASN A 128 -6.58 15.28 -3.75
C ASN A 128 -6.54 14.01 -4.61
N VAL A 129 -5.37 13.41 -4.79
CA VAL A 129 -5.14 12.29 -5.72
C VAL A 129 -5.13 10.95 -4.99
N VAL A 130 -4.63 10.92 -3.75
CA VAL A 130 -4.41 9.68 -2.98
C VAL A 130 -5.46 9.51 -1.91
N ASP A 131 -6.03 8.31 -1.83
CA ASP A 131 -6.77 7.81 -0.68
C ASP A 131 -6.05 6.57 -0.13
N GLU A 132 -5.10 6.80 0.78
CA GLU A 132 -4.37 5.74 1.49
C GLU A 132 -5.05 5.45 2.83
N VAL A 133 -5.55 4.23 2.99
CA VAL A 133 -6.35 3.79 4.15
C VAL A 133 -5.73 2.54 4.78
N TRP A 134 -5.63 2.54 6.10
CA TRP A 134 -5.01 1.49 6.89
C TRP A 134 -6.04 0.49 7.42
N PHE A 135 -5.75 -0.80 7.25
CA PHE A 135 -6.60 -1.94 7.60
C PHE A 135 -5.88 -2.91 8.55
N ALA A 136 -6.66 -3.61 9.39
CA ALA A 136 -6.14 -4.65 10.28
C ALA A 136 -5.73 -5.91 9.48
N GLY A 137 -4.73 -6.61 10.00
CA GLY A 137 -4.12 -7.79 9.39
C GLY A 137 -2.78 -7.51 8.73
N ALA A 138 -2.04 -8.58 8.41
CA ALA A 138 -0.79 -8.53 7.67
C ALA A 138 -1.02 -8.37 6.15
N HIS A 139 0.05 -8.39 5.34
CA HIS A 139 0.00 -8.14 3.90
C HIS A 139 -1.13 -8.89 3.16
N SER A 140 -1.25 -10.22 3.34
CA SER A 140 -2.28 -11.03 2.68
C SER A 140 -3.64 -11.02 3.40
N ASP A 141 -3.70 -10.56 4.65
CA ASP A 141 -4.99 -10.30 5.33
C ASP A 141 -5.66 -9.05 4.73
N VAL A 142 -4.87 -8.10 4.19
CA VAL A 142 -5.38 -6.91 3.49
C VAL A 142 -5.47 -7.12 1.98
N GLY A 143 -4.45 -7.73 1.36
CA GLY A 143 -4.41 -7.98 -0.09
C GLY A 143 -5.17 -9.21 -0.57
N GLY A 144 -5.56 -10.11 0.35
CA GLY A 144 -6.11 -11.41 0.04
C GLY A 144 -5.04 -12.48 -0.18
N GLY A 145 -5.40 -13.76 0.02
CA GLY A 145 -4.51 -14.90 -0.20
C GLY A 145 -4.64 -16.03 0.83
N TYR A 146 -5.22 -15.76 2.00
CA TYR A 146 -5.60 -16.77 2.97
C TYR A 146 -7.02 -17.29 2.70
N ALA A 147 -7.22 -18.60 2.81
CA ALA A 147 -8.49 -19.27 2.47
C ALA A 147 -9.41 -19.50 3.68
N ASP A 148 -8.90 -19.30 4.88
CA ASP A 148 -9.49 -19.60 6.19
C ASP A 148 -9.91 -18.35 6.97
N THR A 149 -10.03 -17.20 6.29
CA THR A 149 -10.48 -15.92 6.86
C THR A 149 -11.25 -15.10 5.83
N ASN A 150 -12.11 -14.20 6.31
CA ASN A 150 -12.86 -13.22 5.52
C ASN A 150 -12.42 -11.77 5.80
N ILE A 151 -11.32 -11.55 6.53
CA ILE A 151 -10.89 -10.20 6.90
C ILE A 151 -10.49 -9.34 5.69
N SER A 152 -9.90 -9.94 4.65
CA SER A 152 -9.56 -9.27 3.38
C SER A 152 -10.78 -8.79 2.59
N GLY A 153 -11.97 -9.32 2.90
CA GLY A 153 -13.22 -8.82 2.34
C GLY A 153 -13.47 -7.35 2.71
N ILE A 154 -12.90 -6.86 3.83
CA ILE A 154 -13.08 -5.48 4.28
C ILE A 154 -12.37 -4.50 3.32
N SER A 155 -11.08 -4.70 3.08
CA SER A 155 -10.30 -3.87 2.15
C SER A 155 -10.77 -4.03 0.69
N LEU A 156 -11.22 -5.23 0.30
CA LEU A 156 -11.81 -5.45 -1.02
C LEU A 156 -13.12 -4.66 -1.19
N ASN A 157 -14.03 -4.72 -0.23
CA ASN A 157 -15.28 -3.97 -0.26
C ASN A 157 -15.04 -2.46 -0.25
N TRP A 158 -14.04 -1.98 0.50
CA TRP A 158 -13.61 -0.58 0.43
C TRP A 158 -13.13 -0.21 -0.97
N MET A 159 -12.24 -1.01 -1.58
CA MET A 159 -11.77 -0.73 -2.94
C MET A 159 -12.90 -0.77 -3.97
N ILE A 160 -13.86 -1.69 -3.84
CA ILE A 160 -15.05 -1.75 -4.70
C ILE A 160 -15.82 -0.42 -4.66
N ASN A 161 -15.97 0.20 -3.48
CA ASN A 161 -16.59 1.52 -3.37
C ASN A 161 -15.79 2.60 -4.12
N GLN A 162 -14.46 2.55 -4.04
CA GLN A 162 -13.59 3.52 -4.71
C GLN A 162 -13.71 3.48 -6.24
N ILE A 163 -14.12 2.32 -6.81
CA ILE A 163 -14.27 2.13 -8.25
C ILE A 163 -15.72 2.06 -8.74
N GLU A 164 -16.71 2.22 -7.86
CA GLU A 164 -18.12 2.05 -8.18
C GLU A 164 -18.57 2.98 -9.32
N ASP A 165 -18.18 4.26 -9.25
CA ASP A 165 -18.51 5.28 -10.27
C ASP A 165 -17.91 5.00 -11.67
N TYR A 166 -16.93 4.10 -11.76
CA TYR A 166 -16.31 3.73 -13.03
C TYR A 166 -17.09 2.62 -13.77
N ASN A 167 -18.09 2.00 -13.13
CA ASN A 167 -18.90 0.90 -13.69
C ASN A 167 -18.03 -0.28 -14.20
N LEU A 168 -16.94 -0.59 -13.48
CA LEU A 168 -16.01 -1.67 -13.82
C LEU A 168 -16.27 -2.96 -13.04
N THR A 169 -17.20 -2.94 -12.09
CA THR A 169 -17.55 -4.08 -11.24
C THR A 169 -18.91 -4.66 -11.65
N PRO A 170 -19.14 -5.97 -11.45
CA PRO A 170 -20.46 -6.54 -11.58
C PRO A 170 -21.45 -5.97 -10.57
N ASP A 171 -22.74 -6.06 -10.87
CA ASP A 171 -23.80 -5.80 -9.89
C ASP A 171 -23.59 -6.70 -8.66
N ASN A 172 -23.70 -6.12 -7.45
CA ASN A 172 -23.48 -6.81 -6.18
C ASN A 172 -22.07 -7.42 -6.02
N ALA A 173 -21.02 -6.73 -6.49
CA ALA A 173 -19.63 -7.17 -6.36
C ALA A 173 -19.14 -7.33 -4.90
N ARG A 174 -19.86 -6.79 -3.91
CA ARG A 174 -19.47 -6.88 -2.50
C ARG A 174 -19.37 -8.33 -2.03
N VAL A 175 -18.37 -8.60 -1.22
CA VAL A 175 -18.11 -9.91 -0.62
C VAL A 175 -18.48 -9.92 0.86
N TYR A 176 -18.68 -11.11 1.43
CA TYR A 176 -18.75 -11.26 2.88
C TYR A 176 -17.42 -10.81 3.50
N ALA A 177 -17.51 -10.08 4.61
CA ALA A 177 -16.34 -9.55 5.31
C ALA A 177 -16.64 -9.51 6.81
N ASP A 178 -15.66 -9.89 7.62
CA ASP A 178 -15.80 -9.94 9.08
C ASP A 178 -14.56 -9.31 9.75
N PRO A 179 -14.71 -8.17 10.44
CA PRO A 179 -13.59 -7.50 11.11
C PRO A 179 -13.02 -8.29 12.31
N PHE A 180 -13.75 -9.29 12.81
CA PHE A 180 -13.35 -10.12 13.95
C PHE A 180 -12.70 -11.44 13.55
N ASP A 181 -12.59 -11.73 12.24
CA ASP A 181 -12.06 -12.99 11.74
C ASP A 181 -10.55 -13.15 11.99
N LEU A 182 -10.02 -14.31 11.60
CA LEU A 182 -8.63 -14.68 11.76
C LEU A 182 -7.68 -13.73 11.02
N THR A 183 -6.69 -13.22 11.75
CA THR A 183 -5.47 -12.58 11.25
C THR A 183 -4.29 -13.54 11.40
N HIS A 184 -3.29 -13.37 10.55
CA HIS A 184 -2.18 -14.32 10.42
C HIS A 184 -0.84 -13.74 10.90
N ASP A 185 -0.05 -14.59 11.53
CA ASP A 185 1.35 -14.29 11.79
C ASP A 185 2.14 -14.39 10.48
N SER A 186 2.56 -13.23 9.99
CA SER A 186 3.26 -13.08 8.72
C SER A 186 4.63 -13.77 8.67
N GLU A 187 5.16 -14.14 9.84
CA GLU A 187 6.43 -14.85 10.02
C GLU A 187 6.26 -16.36 10.26
N ALA A 188 5.03 -16.88 10.32
CA ALA A 188 4.79 -18.28 10.63
C ALA A 188 5.53 -19.26 9.68
N GLY A 189 6.06 -20.34 10.25
CA GLY A 189 6.77 -21.40 9.52
C GLY A 189 8.28 -21.18 9.42
N LEU A 190 8.90 -21.76 8.38
CA LEU A 190 10.36 -21.72 8.17
C LEU A 190 10.91 -20.29 8.00
N TRP A 191 10.04 -19.36 7.65
CA TRP A 191 10.33 -17.95 7.42
C TRP A 191 10.68 -17.18 8.71
N GLY A 192 10.04 -17.49 9.85
CA GLY A 192 10.32 -16.87 11.14
C GLY A 192 11.71 -17.19 11.73
N LEU A 193 12.42 -18.18 11.19
CA LEU A 193 13.83 -18.43 11.54
C LEU A 193 14.80 -17.47 10.85
N ILE A 194 14.33 -16.80 9.79
CA ILE A 194 15.08 -15.81 9.00
C ILE A 194 14.60 -14.39 9.36
N TYR A 195 13.36 -14.29 9.88
CA TYR A 195 12.71 -13.02 10.18
C TYR A 195 12.78 -12.62 11.67
N GLN A 196 13.41 -11.48 11.96
CA GLN A 196 13.23 -10.79 13.23
C GLN A 196 12.00 -9.89 13.13
N ALA A 197 10.98 -10.20 13.95
CA ALA A 197 9.75 -9.45 14.04
C ALA A 197 10.00 -7.97 14.31
N LYS A 198 9.47 -7.13 13.44
CA LYS A 198 9.42 -5.67 13.57
C LYS A 198 8.10 -5.16 13.01
N SER A 199 7.24 -4.65 13.89
CA SER A 199 6.03 -3.94 13.49
C SER A 199 6.36 -2.67 12.73
N ARG A 200 5.45 -2.27 11.83
CA ARG A 200 5.53 -1.01 11.08
C ARG A 200 5.50 0.21 12.01
N ASP A 201 6.29 1.23 11.72
CA ASP A 201 6.33 2.47 12.51
C ASP A 201 5.20 3.45 12.11
N LEU A 202 3.96 3.06 12.41
CA LEU A 202 2.76 3.82 12.06
C LEU A 202 2.79 5.27 12.58
N TYR A 203 3.37 5.49 13.76
CA TYR A 203 3.48 6.83 14.31
C TYR A 203 4.43 7.67 13.46
N ALA A 204 5.63 7.18 13.14
CA ALA A 204 6.55 7.92 12.28
C ALA A 204 5.97 8.18 10.88
N TYR A 205 5.22 7.24 10.31
CA TYR A 205 4.52 7.41 9.03
C TYR A 205 3.58 8.61 9.08
N SER A 206 2.75 8.69 10.13
CA SER A 206 1.78 9.79 10.32
C SER A 206 2.45 11.16 10.40
N GLN A 207 3.63 11.24 11.01
CA GLN A 207 4.32 12.52 11.26
C GLN A 207 5.06 13.07 10.03
N HIS A 208 5.40 12.23 9.05
CA HIS A 208 6.28 12.64 7.96
C HIS A 208 5.54 13.04 6.69
N SER A 209 4.38 12.46 6.45
CA SER A 209 3.72 12.54 5.17
C SER A 209 3.10 13.92 4.85
N ARG A 210 2.80 14.77 5.86
CA ARG A 210 1.99 16.02 5.73
C ARG A 210 0.55 15.79 5.24
N TYR A 211 0.32 14.71 4.50
CA TYR A 211 -0.98 14.19 4.09
C TYR A 211 -1.96 14.17 5.25
N ASN A 212 -3.20 14.52 4.94
CA ASN A 212 -4.32 14.48 5.86
C ASN A 212 -4.01 15.10 7.23
N LYS A 213 -3.28 16.23 7.23
CA LYS A 213 -2.88 16.98 8.44
C LYS A 213 -2.10 16.10 9.44
N ASN A 214 -1.19 15.26 8.95
CA ASN A 214 -0.38 14.30 9.73
C ASN A 214 -1.20 13.22 10.44
N LYS A 215 -2.34 12.80 9.86
CA LYS A 215 -3.18 11.74 10.41
C LYS A 215 -3.27 10.57 9.44
N LEU A 216 -3.16 9.36 9.95
CA LEU A 216 -3.48 8.17 9.18
C LEU A 216 -5.00 8.13 8.98
N LYS A 217 -5.45 7.83 7.76
CA LYS A 217 -6.82 7.36 7.54
C LYS A 217 -6.88 5.89 7.92
N VAL A 218 -7.70 5.55 8.89
CA VAL A 218 -7.83 4.18 9.40
C VAL A 218 -9.27 3.75 9.21
N HIS A 219 -9.47 2.59 8.58
CA HIS A 219 -10.81 2.06 8.36
C HIS A 219 -11.48 1.70 9.69
N ARG A 220 -12.78 2.01 9.83
CA ARG A 220 -13.55 1.82 11.07
C ARG A 220 -13.43 0.42 11.65
N SER A 221 -13.39 -0.60 10.78
CA SER A 221 -13.25 -2.02 11.16
C SER A 221 -12.07 -2.29 12.11
N VAL A 222 -10.98 -1.52 12.02
CA VAL A 222 -9.83 -1.64 12.92
C VAL A 222 -10.25 -1.36 14.35
N PHE A 223 -11.01 -0.28 14.56
CA PHE A 223 -11.48 0.10 15.90
C PHE A 223 -12.57 -0.82 16.41
N GLU A 224 -13.45 -1.30 15.52
CA GLU A 224 -14.44 -2.33 15.87
C GLU A 224 -13.73 -3.59 16.38
N ARG A 225 -12.73 -4.09 15.66
CA ARG A 225 -11.90 -5.22 16.08
C ARG A 225 -11.24 -4.97 17.42
N LEU A 226 -10.54 -3.84 17.58
CA LEU A 226 -9.83 -3.50 18.82
C LEU A 226 -10.75 -3.43 20.04
N SER A 227 -12.01 -3.01 19.88
CA SER A 227 -12.97 -2.95 20.98
C SER A 227 -13.42 -4.33 21.51
N SER A 228 -13.22 -5.38 20.71
CA SER A 228 -13.77 -6.72 20.98
C SER A 228 -12.72 -7.82 21.07
N VAL A 229 -11.55 -7.61 20.46
CA VAL A 229 -10.45 -8.58 20.36
C VAL A 229 -9.16 -7.91 20.80
N MET A 230 -8.52 -8.46 21.83
CA MET A 230 -7.17 -8.04 22.21
C MET A 230 -6.18 -8.31 21.08
N PRO A 231 -5.29 -7.35 20.75
CA PRO A 231 -4.23 -7.60 19.77
C PRO A 231 -3.41 -8.84 20.13
N LYS A 232 -3.21 -9.72 19.16
CA LYS A 232 -2.30 -10.86 19.25
C LYS A 232 -0.86 -10.36 19.30
N ALA A 233 0.07 -11.20 19.75
CA ALA A 233 1.47 -10.81 19.90
C ALA A 233 2.17 -10.39 18.59
N PHE A 234 1.70 -10.90 17.44
CA PHE A 234 2.22 -10.55 16.11
C PHE A 234 1.49 -9.35 15.48
N GLU A 235 0.38 -8.89 16.06
CA GLU A 235 -0.34 -7.70 15.61
C GLU A 235 0.28 -6.43 16.22
N PHE A 236 -0.06 -5.26 15.68
CA PHE A 236 0.44 -3.98 16.16
C PHE A 236 -0.01 -3.71 17.60
N GLN A 237 0.96 -3.39 18.46
CA GLN A 237 0.72 -3.19 19.89
C GLN A 237 0.35 -1.72 20.21
N TRP A 238 -0.88 -1.34 19.90
CA TRP A 238 -1.41 0.04 20.00
C TRP A 238 -1.18 0.73 21.35
N GLN A 239 -1.29 0.01 22.47
CA GLN A 239 -1.08 0.58 23.82
C GLN A 239 0.39 0.62 24.26
N ALA A 240 1.26 -0.15 23.60
CA ALA A 240 2.70 -0.11 23.83
C ALA A 240 3.35 1.02 23.01
N GLU A 241 2.75 1.41 21.89
CA GLU A 241 3.20 2.54 21.09
C GLU A 241 2.93 3.87 21.81
N THR A 242 3.98 4.54 22.25
CA THR A 242 3.90 5.81 22.97
C THR A 242 3.17 6.90 22.18
N GLY A 243 3.32 6.90 20.85
CA GLY A 243 2.66 7.85 19.97
C GLY A 243 1.14 7.72 19.94
N PHE A 244 0.60 6.52 20.16
CA PHE A 244 -0.85 6.25 20.06
C PHE A 244 -1.51 5.81 21.36
N LYS A 245 -0.76 5.53 22.42
CA LYS A 245 -1.31 5.07 23.71
C LYS A 245 -2.44 5.96 24.25
N HIS A 246 -2.31 7.28 24.10
CA HIS A 246 -3.30 8.27 24.57
C HIS A 246 -4.58 8.32 23.72
N CYS A 247 -4.59 7.66 22.57
CA CYS A 247 -5.73 7.60 21.65
C CYS A 247 -6.75 6.52 22.05
N PHE A 248 -6.42 5.66 23.02
CA PHE A 248 -7.23 4.51 23.40
C PHE A 248 -7.49 4.45 24.90
N ALA A 249 -8.63 3.87 25.27
CA ALA A 249 -8.96 3.48 26.64
C ALA A 249 -9.33 1.99 26.70
N PRO A 250 -9.23 1.32 27.86
CA PRO A 250 -9.78 -0.01 28.02
C PRO A 250 -11.26 -0.06 27.62
N SER A 251 -11.64 -1.07 26.84
CA SER A 251 -13.03 -1.28 26.44
C SER A 251 -13.93 -1.60 27.64
N LYS A 252 -15.23 -1.31 27.52
CA LYS A 252 -16.21 -1.56 28.59
C LYS A 252 -16.32 -3.02 29.03
N ASN A 253 -16.02 -3.96 28.13
CA ASN A 253 -16.06 -5.40 28.40
C ASN A 253 -14.69 -5.95 28.88
N GLU A 254 -13.67 -5.09 28.96
CA GLU A 254 -12.27 -5.40 29.30
C GLU A 254 -11.60 -6.45 28.37
N ARG A 255 -12.17 -6.71 27.19
CA ARG A 255 -11.64 -7.67 26.20
C ARG A 255 -10.89 -7.01 25.04
N GLY A 256 -10.66 -5.71 25.13
CA GLY A 256 -10.13 -4.89 24.06
C GLY A 256 -9.87 -3.45 24.49
N MET A 257 -9.71 -2.56 23.53
CA MET A 257 -9.53 -1.13 23.72
C MET A 257 -10.43 -0.32 22.78
N ASP A 258 -11.04 0.73 23.32
CA ASP A 258 -11.88 1.66 22.57
C ASP A 258 -11.04 2.85 22.09
N TYR A 259 -11.12 3.16 20.79
CA TYR A 259 -10.59 4.42 20.27
C TYR A 259 -11.36 5.59 20.87
N LEU A 260 -10.65 6.67 21.22
CA LEU A 260 -11.20 7.90 21.76
C LEU A 260 -11.28 8.96 20.63
N PRO A 261 -12.44 9.21 20.00
CA PRO A 261 -12.53 10.20 18.92
C PRO A 261 -12.11 11.61 19.35
N SER A 262 -12.26 11.95 20.63
CA SER A 262 -11.79 13.21 21.21
C SER A 262 -10.27 13.40 21.15
N SER A 263 -9.49 12.31 21.02
CA SER A 263 -8.04 12.37 20.84
C SER A 263 -7.64 12.86 19.44
N GLN A 264 -8.54 12.69 18.46
CA GLN A 264 -8.32 13.08 17.06
C GLN A 264 -7.04 12.51 16.41
N CYS A 265 -6.51 11.39 16.92
CA CYS A 265 -5.27 10.79 16.40
C CYS A 265 -5.37 10.28 14.96
N PHE A 266 -6.56 9.87 14.53
CA PHE A 266 -6.81 9.27 13.21
C PHE A 266 -7.94 10.01 12.50
N ASP A 267 -7.94 9.90 11.19
CA ASP A 267 -9.12 10.13 10.38
C ASP A 267 -9.81 8.79 10.16
N VAL A 268 -11.05 8.66 10.63
CA VAL A 268 -11.75 7.36 10.63
C VAL A 268 -12.67 7.32 9.41
N VAL A 269 -12.46 6.33 8.55
CA VAL A 269 -13.19 6.17 7.28
C VAL A 269 -13.98 4.87 7.24
N ASP A 270 -14.97 4.80 6.35
CA ASP A 270 -15.83 3.64 6.07
C ASP A 270 -15.53 3.00 4.71
#